data_AF-A0A8X6LCW2-F1
#
_entry.id   AF-A0A8X6LCW2-F1
#
_cell.length_a   1.000
_cell.length_b   1.000
_cell.length_c   1.000
_cell.angle_alpha   90.00
_cell.angle_beta   90.00
_cell.angle_gamma   90.00
#
_symmetry.space_group_name_H-M   'P 1'
#
loop_
_entity.id
_entity.type
_entity.pdbx_description
1 polymer ?
#
loop_
_entity_poly.entity_id
_entity_poly.type
_entity_poly.pdbx_seq_one_letter_code
_entity_poly.pdbx_strand_id
1 'polypeptide(L)'
;MNYFELDPVHFYSTLSLTWSAGIKTTNVTLELLTDINMYLMLESGIRGGMCLVSKRYSKANNKYLDNFDEMSPSKFIISLDVNNLYGTTMAFYILPESEFRFLNKKEIDKFDLMSFDMLRKKVVHLYKVSFEDKCFVQAEFHVEKDDGGNYFN
;
A
#
# COMPACT_ATOMS: atom_id res chain seq x y z
N MET A 1 12.23 17.66 20.50
CA MET A 1 12.03 18.18 19.12
C MET A 1 13.34 18.36 18.34
N ASN A 2 14.51 18.33 18.99
CA ASN A 2 15.81 18.46 18.32
C ASN A 2 16.13 17.37 17.29
N TYR A 3 15.42 16.24 17.29
CA TYR A 3 15.70 15.11 16.40
C TYR A 3 15.39 15.40 14.93
N PHE A 4 14.26 16.07 14.63
CA PHE A 4 13.88 16.47 13.27
C PHE A 4 14.22 17.93 12.96
N GLU A 5 14.63 18.69 13.98
CA GLU A 5 14.86 20.15 13.92
C GLU A 5 13.65 20.88 13.29
N LEU A 6 12.45 20.44 13.63
CA LEU A 6 11.19 21.09 13.28
C LEU A 6 10.53 21.54 14.57
N ASP A 7 10.06 22.79 14.59
CA ASP A 7 9.28 23.31 15.70
C ASP A 7 7.77 23.11 15.42
N PRO A 8 7.08 22.27 16.20
CA PRO A 8 5.65 21.97 16.07
C PRO A 8 4.74 23.20 16.16
N VAL A 9 5.17 24.31 16.78
CA VAL A 9 4.35 25.53 16.80
C VAL A 9 4.16 26.14 15.41
N HIS A 10 4.97 25.74 14.43
CA HIS A 10 4.82 26.15 13.03
C HIS A 10 3.83 25.28 12.23
N PHE A 11 3.23 24.26 12.85
CA PHE A 11 2.34 23.33 12.17
C PHE A 11 0.94 23.37 12.75
N TYR A 12 -0.06 23.46 11.87
CA TYR A 12 -1.47 23.46 12.27
C TYR A 12 -1.95 22.09 12.78
N SER A 13 -1.32 21.00 12.33
CA SER A 13 -1.69 19.63 12.71
C SER A 13 -0.46 18.72 12.83
N THR A 14 -0.60 17.66 13.63
CA THR A 14 0.42 16.62 13.75
C THR A 14 0.71 15.95 12.41
N LEU A 15 -0.29 15.81 11.53
CA LEU A 15 -0.10 15.24 10.19
C LEU A 15 0.84 16.09 9.34
N SER A 16 0.66 17.40 9.36
CA SER A 16 1.54 18.35 8.65
C SER A 16 2.97 18.29 9.19
N LEU A 17 3.13 18.22 10.51
CA LEU A 17 4.45 18.05 11.14
C LEU A 17 5.10 16.72 10.73
N THR A 18 4.37 15.60 10.82
CA THR A 18 4.89 14.28 10.48
C THR A 18 5.26 14.17 9.00
N TRP A 19 4.45 14.77 8.11
CA TRP A 19 4.75 14.85 6.69
C TRP A 19 6.05 15.61 6.40
N SER A 20 6.20 16.81 6.97
CA SER A 20 7.42 17.60 6.82
C SER A 20 8.64 16.94 7.45
N ALA A 21 8.48 16.28 8.60
CA ALA A 21 9.54 15.49 9.23
C ALA A 21 9.96 14.32 8.34
N GLY A 22 8.98 13.61 7.75
CA GLY A 22 9.20 12.50 6.82
C GLY A 22 10.04 12.92 5.63
N ILE A 23 9.60 13.94 4.88
CA ILE A 23 10.33 14.44 3.70
C ILE A 23 11.72 14.95 4.10
N LYS A 24 11.84 15.70 5.20
CA LYS A 24 13.14 16.22 5.67
C LYS A 24 14.10 15.10 6.05
N THR A 25 13.59 13.99 6.62
CA THR A 25 14.42 12.85 7.02
C THR A 25 14.86 12.02 5.83
N THR A 26 13.99 11.81 4.84
CA THR A 26 14.30 11.00 3.65
C THR A 26 15.01 11.78 2.55
N ASN A 27 14.98 13.12 2.59
CA ASN A 27 15.45 14.01 1.52
C ASN A 27 14.82 13.70 0.14
N VAL A 28 13.63 13.09 0.13
CA VAL A 28 12.90 12.78 -1.10
C VAL A 28 12.37 14.07 -1.74
N THR A 29 12.43 14.16 -3.07
CA THR A 29 11.79 15.24 -3.83
C THR A 29 10.60 14.67 -4.57
N LEU A 30 9.40 15.12 -4.20
CA LEU A 30 8.15 14.68 -4.82
C LEU A 30 7.83 15.59 -6.01
N GLU A 31 7.61 15.00 -7.18
CA GLU A 31 7.13 15.72 -8.35
C GLU A 31 5.64 16.07 -8.17
N LEU A 32 5.30 17.32 -8.48
CA LEU A 32 3.91 17.76 -8.47
C LEU A 32 3.21 17.29 -9.75
N LEU A 33 2.07 16.62 -9.61
CA LEU A 33 1.20 16.28 -10.73
C LEU A 33 0.59 17.54 -11.35
N THR A 34 0.97 17.84 -12.59
CA THR A 34 0.45 19.02 -13.32
C THR A 34 -0.71 18.69 -14.26
N ASP A 35 -0.86 17.42 -14.66
CA ASP A 35 -1.96 16.97 -15.54
C ASP A 35 -3.20 16.60 -14.72
N ILE A 36 -4.29 17.34 -14.95
CA ILE A 36 -5.59 17.12 -14.30
C ILE A 36 -6.16 15.73 -14.58
N ASN A 37 -5.95 15.16 -15.76
CA ASN A 37 -6.46 13.83 -16.10
C ASN A 37 -5.75 12.75 -15.29
N MET A 38 -4.44 12.91 -15.08
CA MET A 38 -3.65 12.02 -14.25
C MET A 38 -4.06 12.13 -12.77
N TYR A 39 -4.25 13.36 -12.30
CA TYR A 39 -4.77 13.62 -10.94
C TYR A 39 -6.12 12.91 -10.73
N LEU A 40 -7.09 13.12 -11.62
CA LEU A 40 -8.42 12.50 -11.53
C LEU A 40 -8.36 10.97 -11.61
N MET A 41 -7.46 10.42 -12.43
CA MET A 41 -7.24 8.98 -12.49
C MET A 41 -6.76 8.44 -11.14
N LEU A 42 -5.76 9.09 -10.54
CA LEU A 42 -5.20 8.68 -9.25
C LEU A 42 -6.20 8.85 -8.11
N GLU A 43 -6.86 10.00 -8.03
CA GLU A 43 -7.92 10.27 -7.06
C GLU A 43 -9.03 9.21 -7.14
N SER A 44 -9.46 8.88 -8.36
CA SER A 44 -10.46 7.82 -8.58
C SER A 44 -9.95 6.41 -8.21
N GLY A 45 -8.63 6.24 -8.05
CA GLY A 45 -7.97 5.00 -7.67
C GLY A 45 -7.67 4.85 -6.18
N ILE A 46 -7.72 5.94 -5.40
CA ILE A 46 -7.46 5.87 -3.95
C ILE A 46 -8.56 5.05 -3.27
N ARG A 47 -8.17 4.03 -2.53
CA ARG A 47 -9.05 3.18 -1.71
C ARG A 47 -8.52 3.12 -0.28
N GLY A 48 -9.43 2.98 0.67
CA GLY A 48 -9.07 2.78 2.07
C GLY A 48 -8.61 1.34 2.37
N GLY A 49 -8.58 0.99 3.65
CA GLY A 49 -8.28 -0.37 4.09
C GLY A 49 -9.27 -1.40 3.55
N MET A 50 -8.76 -2.59 3.20
CA MET A 50 -9.60 -3.71 2.78
C MET A 50 -10.36 -4.27 3.98
N CYS A 51 -11.69 -4.32 3.89
CA CYS A 51 -12.53 -5.01 4.86
C CYS A 51 -13.31 -6.11 4.15
N LEU A 52 -13.05 -7.37 4.53
CA LEU A 52 -13.70 -8.53 3.94
C LEU A 52 -14.24 -9.45 5.05
N VAL A 53 -15.52 -9.79 4.96
CA VAL A 53 -16.15 -10.81 5.79
C VAL A 53 -16.55 -11.98 4.91
N SER A 54 -15.67 -12.97 4.78
CA SER A 54 -15.92 -14.18 3.99
C SER A 54 -16.90 -15.14 4.66
N LYS A 55 -16.93 -15.16 6.00
CA LYS A 55 -17.82 -15.99 6.81
C LYS A 55 -18.40 -15.17 7.95
N ARG A 56 -19.73 -14.99 7.95
CA ARG A 56 -20.44 -14.14 8.93
C ARG A 56 -20.42 -14.69 10.35
N TYR A 57 -20.32 -16.01 10.52
CA TYR A 57 -20.29 -16.64 11.83
C TYR A 57 -19.37 -17.85 11.85
N SER A 58 -18.50 -17.91 12.85
CA SER A 58 -17.60 -19.02 13.09
C SER A 58 -17.45 -19.18 14.61
N LYS A 59 -17.83 -20.35 15.13
CA LYS A 59 -17.57 -20.73 16.52
C LYS A 59 -16.36 -21.66 16.57
N ALA A 60 -15.47 -21.46 17.54
CA ALA A 60 -14.38 -22.39 17.82
C ALA A 60 -14.94 -23.64 18.54
N ASN A 61 -14.35 -24.79 18.28
CA ASN A 61 -14.62 -26.04 19.00
C ASN A 61 -13.28 -26.72 19.23
N ASN A 62 -12.59 -26.41 20.32
CA ASN A 62 -11.29 -27.03 20.59
C ASN A 62 -11.19 -27.45 22.05
N LYS A 63 -10.32 -28.44 22.30
CA LYS A 63 -10.15 -29.11 23.60
C LYS A 63 -9.74 -28.20 24.78
N TYR A 64 -9.39 -26.95 24.51
CA TYR A 64 -9.02 -25.97 25.53
C TYR A 64 -10.20 -25.10 25.97
N LEU A 65 -11.40 -25.32 25.43
CA LEU A 65 -12.62 -24.60 25.80
C LEU A 65 -13.51 -25.48 26.71
N ASP A 66 -14.13 -24.86 27.71
CA ASP A 66 -15.00 -25.56 28.68
C ASP A 66 -16.23 -26.22 28.04
N ASN A 67 -16.62 -25.77 26.85
CA ASN A 67 -17.78 -26.28 26.09
C ASN A 67 -17.36 -27.09 24.86
N PHE A 68 -16.19 -27.73 24.91
CA PHE A 68 -15.73 -28.62 23.85
C PHE A 68 -16.72 -29.78 23.65
N ASP A 69 -17.10 -30.00 22.39
CA ASP A 69 -17.95 -31.12 21.98
C ASP A 69 -17.11 -32.14 21.19
N GLU A 70 -16.90 -33.31 21.79
CA GLU A 70 -16.16 -34.44 21.20
C GLU A 70 -16.85 -35.02 19.95
N MET A 71 -18.16 -34.83 19.81
CA MET A 71 -18.92 -35.31 18.65
C MET A 71 -18.76 -34.39 17.44
N SER A 72 -18.27 -33.17 17.64
CA SER A 72 -18.07 -32.16 16.61
C SER A 72 -16.60 -32.05 16.18
N PRO A 73 -16.30 -31.70 14.92
CA PRO A 73 -14.92 -31.52 14.47
C PRO A 73 -14.17 -30.45 15.27
N SER A 74 -12.88 -30.71 15.54
CA SER A 74 -12.01 -29.72 16.18
C SER A 74 -11.77 -28.52 15.27
N LYS A 75 -11.89 -27.32 15.83
CA LYS A 75 -11.83 -26.04 15.11
C LYS A 75 -11.26 -24.93 15.98
N PHE A 76 -10.23 -24.27 15.45
CA PHE A 76 -9.58 -23.11 16.05
C PHE A 76 -9.92 -21.85 15.27
N ILE A 77 -9.85 -20.71 15.94
CA ILE A 77 -9.96 -19.38 15.31
C ILE A 77 -8.69 -18.63 15.71
N ILE A 78 -8.02 -18.05 14.72
CA ILE A 78 -6.84 -17.23 14.91
C ILE A 78 -7.17 -15.79 14.53
N SER A 79 -6.70 -14.84 15.34
CA SER A 79 -6.71 -13.42 15.02
C SER A 79 -5.27 -13.01 14.74
N LEU A 80 -5.03 -12.47 13.55
CA LEU A 80 -3.73 -11.98 13.12
C LEU A 80 -3.86 -10.49 12.86
N ASP A 81 -2.92 -9.71 13.39
CA ASP A 81 -2.83 -8.27 13.19
C ASP A 81 -1.40 -7.89 12.81
N VAL A 82 -1.26 -7.00 11.84
CA VAL A 82 0.05 -6.54 11.35
C VAL A 82 0.41 -5.24 12.06
N ASN A 83 1.44 -5.30 12.89
CA ASN A 83 1.99 -4.12 13.55
C ASN A 83 2.45 -3.09 12.51
N ASN A 84 1.86 -1.90 12.54
CA ASN A 84 2.22 -0.78 11.65
C ASN A 84 2.15 -1.11 10.15
N LEU A 85 1.05 -1.73 9.69
CA LEU A 85 0.86 -2.13 8.29
C LEU A 85 1.31 -1.07 7.27
N TYR A 86 0.82 0.17 7.37
CA TYR A 86 1.19 1.24 6.44
C TYR A 86 2.66 1.61 6.51
N GLY A 87 3.23 1.75 7.72
CA GLY A 87 4.65 2.07 7.87
C GLY A 87 5.56 0.95 7.36
N THR A 88 5.18 -0.31 7.57
CA THR A 88 5.85 -1.48 6.96
C THR A 88 5.79 -1.38 5.44
N THR A 89 4.61 -1.09 4.86
CA THR A 89 4.51 -0.94 3.41
C THR A 89 5.39 0.21 2.90
N MET A 90 5.36 1.36 3.56
CA MET A 90 6.17 2.53 3.17
C MET A 90 7.68 2.30 3.31
N ALA A 91 8.13 1.43 4.22
CA ALA A 91 9.56 1.17 4.44
C ALA A 91 10.14 0.08 3.50
N PHE A 92 9.32 -0.91 3.15
CA PHE A 92 9.77 -2.07 2.38
C PHE A 92 9.47 -1.96 0.89
N TYR A 93 8.45 -1.22 0.50
CA TYR A 93 8.03 -1.09 -0.90
C TYR A 93 8.41 0.29 -1.47
N ILE A 94 8.69 0.34 -2.77
CA ILE A 94 8.89 1.58 -3.52
C ILE A 94 7.55 2.25 -3.71
N LEU A 95 7.57 3.55 -3.50
CA LEU A 95 6.46 4.44 -3.77
C LEU A 95 6.80 5.32 -4.98
N PRO A 96 5.80 5.71 -5.78
CA PRO A 96 6.03 6.61 -6.90
C PRO A 96 6.34 8.03 -6.40
N GLU A 97 7.47 8.59 -6.84
CA GLU A 97 7.97 9.91 -6.39
C GLU A 97 8.01 10.94 -7.53
N SER A 98 8.33 10.52 -8.76
CA SER A 98 8.53 11.39 -9.92
C SER A 98 8.41 10.65 -11.27
N GLU A 99 8.66 11.37 -12.36
CA GLU A 99 8.65 10.98 -13.77
C GLU A 99 7.27 10.51 -14.25
N PHE A 100 6.24 11.22 -13.83
CA PHE A 100 4.87 10.86 -14.11
C PHE A 100 4.52 11.08 -15.59
N ARG A 101 4.16 10.00 -16.28
CA ARG A 101 3.68 10.07 -17.68
C ARG A 101 2.70 8.97 -18.01
N PHE A 102 1.82 9.25 -18.96
CA PHE A 102 1.06 8.19 -19.62
C PHE A 102 1.96 7.37 -20.54
N LEU A 103 1.63 6.08 -20.67
CA LEU A 103 2.22 5.23 -21.68
C LEU A 103 1.69 5.60 -23.07
N ASN A 104 2.55 5.56 -24.07
CA ASN A 104 2.13 5.72 -25.47
C ASN A 104 1.51 4.43 -26.01
N LYS A 105 0.83 4.51 -27.16
CA LYS A 105 0.12 3.36 -27.75
C LYS A 105 1.02 2.13 -27.97
N LYS A 106 2.26 2.34 -28.42
CA LYS A 106 3.21 1.24 -28.66
C LYS A 106 3.67 0.57 -27.36
N GLU A 107 3.81 1.34 -26.28
CA GLU A 107 4.13 0.82 -24.95
C GLU A 107 2.95 0.02 -24.39
N ILE A 108 1.73 0.52 -24.58
CA ILE A 108 0.49 -0.19 -24.18
C ILE A 108 0.35 -1.51 -24.94
N ASP A 109 0.55 -1.51 -26.27
CA ASP A 109 0.41 -2.71 -27.09
C ASP A 109 1.42 -3.82 -26.72
N LYS A 110 2.56 -3.44 -26.11
CA LYS A 110 3.59 -4.35 -25.63
C LYS A 110 3.49 -4.64 -24.13
N PHE A 111 2.54 -4.04 -23.45
CA PHE A 111 2.39 -4.17 -22.01
C PHE A 111 1.73 -5.52 -21.69
N ASP A 112 2.50 -6.43 -21.10
CA ASP A 112 1.99 -7.72 -20.64
C ASP A 112 1.94 -7.74 -19.11
N LEU A 113 0.73 -7.64 -18.56
CA LEU A 113 0.46 -7.65 -17.12
C LEU A 113 0.97 -8.95 -16.44
N MET A 114 0.90 -10.08 -17.14
CA MET A 114 1.22 -11.39 -16.57
C MET A 114 2.72 -11.70 -16.61
N SER A 115 3.50 -10.93 -17.36
CA SER A 115 4.95 -11.10 -17.50
C SER A 115 5.77 -10.49 -16.36
N PHE A 116 5.14 -9.76 -15.45
CA PHE A 116 5.83 -9.02 -14.40
C PHE A 116 6.14 -9.89 -13.18
N ASP A 117 7.42 -9.91 -12.78
CA ASP A 117 7.88 -10.54 -11.54
C ASP A 117 7.81 -9.53 -10.38
N MET A 118 6.93 -9.79 -9.40
CA MET A 118 6.53 -8.88 -8.30
C MET A 118 7.67 -8.30 -7.46
N LEU A 119 8.84 -8.93 -7.52
CA LEU A 119 10.00 -8.58 -6.72
C LEU A 119 11.08 -7.88 -7.55
N ARG A 120 10.74 -7.55 -8.82
CA ARG A 120 11.50 -7.28 -10.07
C ARG A 120 11.86 -5.87 -10.66
N LYS A 121 11.22 -4.71 -10.34
CA LYS A 121 11.48 -3.43 -11.09
C LYS A 121 11.38 -2.07 -10.35
N LYS A 122 12.25 -1.11 -10.73
CA LYS A 122 12.31 0.32 -10.31
C LYS A 122 11.15 1.22 -10.81
N VAL A 123 10.15 0.67 -11.49
CA VAL A 123 9.09 1.46 -12.16
C VAL A 123 7.74 1.01 -11.64
N VAL A 124 6.93 1.98 -11.17
CA VAL A 124 5.56 1.74 -10.72
C VAL A 124 4.61 1.96 -11.90
N HIS A 125 3.88 0.92 -12.31
CA HIS A 125 2.84 1.02 -13.32
C HIS A 125 1.46 1.06 -12.66
N LEU A 126 0.74 2.16 -12.86
CA LEU A 126 -0.65 2.31 -12.40
C LEU A 126 -1.58 2.20 -13.59
N TYR A 127 -2.64 1.40 -13.44
CA TYR A 127 -3.59 1.16 -14.50
C TYR A 127 -5.03 1.27 -13.99
N LYS A 128 -5.92 1.72 -14.88
CA LYS A 128 -7.36 1.79 -14.62
C LYS A 128 -8.05 0.72 -15.44
N VAL A 129 -8.62 -0.29 -14.78
CA VAL A 129 -9.44 -1.30 -15.44
C VAL A 129 -10.90 -0.86 -15.39
N SER A 130 -11.58 -0.89 -16.54
CA SER A 130 -13.01 -0.59 -16.60
C SER A 130 -13.72 -1.82 -17.17
N PHE A 131 -14.67 -2.37 -16.43
CA PHE A 131 -15.58 -3.41 -16.95
C PHE A 131 -16.91 -2.72 -17.30
N GLU A 132 -17.60 -3.22 -18.33
CA GLU A 132 -18.72 -2.55 -19.03
C GLU A 132 -19.80 -1.94 -18.11
N ASP A 133 -20.01 -2.48 -16.90
CA ASP A 133 -20.98 -1.95 -15.92
C ASP A 133 -20.40 -1.62 -14.53
N LYS A 134 -19.08 -1.75 -14.33
CA LYS A 134 -18.40 -1.45 -13.06
C LYS A 134 -16.97 -0.92 -13.29
N CYS A 135 -16.71 0.31 -12.87
CA CYS A 135 -15.35 0.84 -12.81
C CYS A 135 -14.63 0.36 -11.53
N PHE A 136 -13.69 -0.56 -11.68
CA PHE A 136 -12.74 -0.90 -10.63
C PHE A 136 -11.36 -0.34 -11.00
N VAL A 137 -10.99 0.78 -10.40
CA VAL A 137 -9.58 1.19 -10.45
C VAL A 137 -8.82 0.26 -9.51
N GLN A 138 -8.26 -0.80 -10.07
CA GLN A 138 -7.30 -1.67 -9.40
C GLN A 138 -5.91 -1.08 -9.65
N ALA A 139 -5.42 -0.31 -8.69
CA ALA A 139 -4.02 0.06 -8.64
C ALA A 139 -3.26 -1.12 -8.02
N GLU A 140 -2.62 -1.96 -8.83
CA GLU A 140 -1.62 -2.88 -8.31
C GLU A 140 -0.27 -2.18 -8.27
N PHE A 141 0.29 -2.11 -7.06
CA PHE A 141 1.62 -1.59 -6.80
C PHE A 141 2.65 -2.67 -7.11
N HIS A 142 3.69 -2.32 -7.84
CA HIS A 142 4.76 -3.25 -8.22
C HIS A 142 6.12 -2.57 -8.05
N VAL A 143 7.09 -3.28 -7.45
CA VAL A 143 8.30 -2.70 -6.81
C VAL A 143 9.53 -3.63 -6.91
N GLU A 144 10.74 -3.10 -7.18
CA GLU A 144 12.05 -3.69 -6.80
C GLU A 144 12.91 -2.75 -5.98
N LYS A 145 13.50 -3.28 -4.91
CA LYS A 145 14.79 -2.80 -4.40
C LYS A 145 15.95 -3.50 -5.10
N ASP A 146 17.07 -2.79 -5.21
CA ASP A 146 18.41 -3.41 -5.29
C ASP A 146 19.28 -2.85 -4.16
N ASP A 147 20.09 -3.72 -3.57
CA ASP A 147 20.64 -3.62 -2.22
C ASP A 147 21.82 -2.64 -2.09
N GLY A 148 21.77 -1.80 -1.04
CA GLY A 148 22.86 -0.90 -0.67
C GLY A 148 22.90 -0.44 0.78
N GLY A 149 22.15 -1.06 1.70
CA GLY A 149 22.17 -0.62 3.11
C GLY A 149 21.72 -1.68 4.10
N ASN A 150 22.66 -2.19 4.88
CA ASN A 150 22.37 -2.89 6.14
C ASN A 150 21.65 -1.93 7.09
N TYR A 151 20.34 -2.10 7.26
CA TYR A 151 19.56 -1.43 8.31
C TYR A 151 19.28 -2.41 9.46
N PHE A 152 20.36 -2.98 10.00
CA PHE A 152 20.39 -3.56 11.34
C PHE A 152 21.66 -3.10 12.03
N ASN A 153 21.49 -2.14 12.94
CA ASN A 153 22.26 -2.00 14.17
C ASN A 153 21.25 -1.75 15.29
#